data_AF-A0A2V5UXT1-F1
#
_entry.id   AF-A0A2V5UXT1-F1
#
_cell.length_a   1.000
_cell.length_b   1.000
_cell.length_c   1.000
_cell.angle_alpha   90.00
_cell.angle_beta   90.00
_cell.angle_gamma   90.00
#
_symmetry.space_group_name_H-M   'P 1'
#
loop_
_entity.id
_entity.type
_entity.pdbx_description
1 polymer ?
#
loop_
_entity_poly.entity_id
_entity_poly.type
_entity_poly.pdbx_seq_one_letter_code
_entity_poly.pdbx_strand_id
1 'polypeptide(L)'
;MKGNSMRIQLVISFVLLAALSSAVLASESYRFDQSRSTIGFTVHQFLGTTHGKFTKFDGKIDVDREHPEKSSVTAKIDVRSIDTGIV
;
A
#
# COMPACT_ATOMS: atom_id res chain seq x y z
N MET A 1 -1.45 4.28 -56.35
CA MET A 1 -0.88 3.48 -55.24
C MET A 1 -0.69 4.27 -53.92
N LYS A 2 -1.40 5.40 -53.69
CA LYS A 2 -1.20 6.30 -52.52
C LYS A 2 -2.14 6.03 -51.32
N GLY A 3 -3.16 5.18 -51.52
CA GLY A 3 -4.19 4.88 -50.51
C GLY A 3 -3.77 3.82 -49.48
N ASN A 4 -2.95 2.84 -49.85
CA ASN A 4 -2.46 1.82 -48.92
C ASN A 4 -1.45 2.40 -47.92
N SER A 5 -0.57 3.30 -48.36
CA SER A 5 0.42 3.96 -47.49
C SER A 5 -0.22 4.80 -46.38
N MET A 6 -1.34 5.49 -46.66
CA MET A 6 -2.05 6.30 -45.66
C MET A 6 -2.82 5.44 -44.66
N ARG A 7 -3.38 4.31 -45.10
CA ARG A 7 -4.01 3.32 -44.20
C ARG A 7 -2.98 2.65 -43.30
N ILE A 8 -1.81 2.32 -43.83
CA ILE A 8 -0.70 1.73 -43.07
C ILE A 8 -0.18 2.72 -42.02
N GLN A 9 -0.02 3.99 -42.36
CA GLN A 9 0.36 5.02 -41.39
C GLN A 9 -0.68 5.20 -40.28
N LEU A 10 -1.98 5.15 -40.62
CA LEU A 10 -3.05 5.23 -39.61
C LEU A 10 -3.00 4.05 -38.64
N VAL A 11 -2.78 2.83 -39.15
CA VAL A 11 -2.66 1.61 -38.33
C VAL A 11 -1.43 1.67 -37.44
N ILE A 12 -0.28 2.11 -37.96
CA ILE A 12 0.96 2.27 -37.18
C ILE A 12 0.75 3.27 -36.04
N SER A 13 0.15 4.42 -36.32
CA SER A 13 -0.15 5.43 -35.29
C SER A 13 -1.11 4.91 -34.22
N PHE A 14 -2.09 4.09 -34.60
CA PHE A 14 -3.05 3.48 -33.66
C PHE A 14 -2.38 2.43 -32.76
N VAL A 15 -1.46 1.63 -33.31
CA VAL A 15 -0.67 0.64 -32.55
C VAL A 15 0.30 1.32 -31.58
N LEU A 16 0.95 2.42 -31.99
CA LEU A 16 1.80 3.22 -31.11
C LEU A 16 1.03 3.86 -29.95
N LEU A 17 -0.20 4.32 -30.20
CA LEU A 17 -1.05 4.91 -29.15
C LEU A 17 -1.56 3.85 -28.16
N ALA A 18 -1.87 2.64 -28.62
CA ALA A 18 -2.30 1.53 -27.76
C ALA A 18 -1.17 0.99 -26.87
N ALA A 19 0.08 1.02 -27.35
CA ALA A 19 1.25 0.56 -26.58
C ALA A 19 1.62 1.48 -25.41
N LEU A 20 1.19 2.75 -25.43
CA LEU A 20 1.40 3.71 -24.33
C LEU A 20 0.38 3.53 -23.18
N SER A 21 -0.73 2.83 -23.41
CA SER A 21 -1.78 2.61 -22.41
C SER A 21 -1.44 1.50 -21.40
N SER A 22 -0.36 0.76 -21.63
CA SER A 22 0.20 -0.20 -20.67
C SER A 22 1.01 0.51 -19.58
N ALA A 23 0.44 1.54 -18.97
CA ALA A 23 0.94 2.03 -17.69
C ALA A 23 0.65 0.93 -16.66
N VAL A 24 1.63 0.04 -16.49
CA VAL A 24 1.67 -0.93 -15.40
C VAL A 24 1.42 -0.15 -14.12
N LEU A 25 0.24 -0.34 -13.52
CA LEU A 25 -0.04 0.10 -12.16
C LEU A 25 0.82 -0.79 -11.26
N ALA A 26 2.08 -0.40 -11.11
CA ALA A 26 3.04 -1.10 -10.28
C ALA A 26 2.50 -1.20 -8.85
N SER A 27 2.80 -2.32 -8.17
CA SER A 27 2.45 -2.50 -6.77
C SER A 27 2.94 -1.29 -5.95
N GLU A 28 2.03 -0.71 -5.18
CA GLU A 28 2.28 0.49 -4.41
C GLU A 28 2.83 0.10 -3.04
N SER A 29 4.06 0.51 -2.75
CA SER A 29 4.71 0.29 -1.46
C SER A 29 4.60 1.52 -0.56
N TYR A 30 4.04 1.36 0.63
CA TYR A 30 3.97 2.38 1.68
C TYR A 30 4.76 1.97 2.92
N ARG A 31 5.16 2.98 3.71
CA ARG A 31 5.78 2.79 5.03
C ARG A 31 4.93 3.46 6.10
N PHE A 32 5.00 2.94 7.31
CA PHE A 32 4.36 3.59 8.45
C PHE A 32 5.07 4.90 8.79
N ASP A 33 4.31 5.99 8.83
CA ASP A 33 4.73 7.24 9.47
C ASP A 33 4.40 7.12 10.97
N GLN A 34 5.41 6.89 11.81
CA GLN A 34 5.22 6.73 13.26
C GLN A 34 4.51 7.91 13.92
N SER A 35 4.65 9.13 13.37
CA SER A 35 4.03 10.33 13.95
C SER A 35 2.53 10.43 13.67
N ARG A 36 2.03 9.69 12.67
CA ARG A 36 0.64 9.72 12.19
C ARG A 36 -0.04 8.34 12.14
N SER A 37 0.65 7.31 12.61
CA SER A 37 0.15 5.94 12.68
C SER A 37 0.10 5.50 14.15
N THR A 38 -0.76 4.57 14.49
CA THR A 38 -0.83 4.02 15.86
C THR A 38 -1.10 2.52 15.80
N ILE A 39 -0.29 1.74 16.52
CA ILE A 39 -0.59 0.34 16.83
C ILE A 39 -1.11 0.30 18.26
N GLY A 40 -2.43 0.28 18.39
CA GLY A 40 -3.15 0.27 19.66
C GLY A 40 -3.64 -1.13 20.03
N PHE A 41 -3.84 -1.34 21.32
CA PHE A 41 -4.53 -2.51 21.86
C PHE A 41 -5.49 -2.09 22.96
N THR A 42 -6.48 -2.93 23.19
CA THR A 42 -7.42 -2.80 24.31
C THR A 42 -7.48 -4.14 25.01
N VAL A 43 -7.30 -4.14 26.32
CA VAL A 43 -7.44 -5.35 27.14
C VAL A 43 -8.46 -5.09 28.24
N HIS A 44 -9.32 -6.06 28.50
CA HIS A 44 -10.29 -6.01 29.58
C HIS A 44 -9.84 -6.97 30.68
N GLN A 45 -9.69 -6.48 31.91
CA GLN A 45 -9.25 -7.27 33.05
C GLN A 45 -10.00 -6.86 34.32
N PHE A 46 -10.55 -7.86 35.02
CA PHE A 46 -11.30 -7.72 36.27
C PHE A 46 -12.31 -6.56 36.27
N LEU A 47 -11.88 -5.39 36.78
CA LEU A 47 -12.71 -4.22 37.07
C LEU A 47 -12.56 -3.09 36.05
N GLY A 48 -11.76 -3.26 34.99
CA GLY A 48 -11.45 -2.16 34.07
C GLY A 48 -11.01 -2.58 32.67
N THR A 49 -11.10 -1.63 31.76
CA THR A 49 -10.56 -1.71 30.40
C THR A 49 -9.33 -0.82 30.31
N THR A 50 -8.20 -1.39 29.93
CA THR A 50 -6.96 -0.66 29.69
C THR A 50 -6.74 -0.53 28.18
N HIS A 51 -6.57 0.71 27.73
CA HIS A 51 -6.10 1.00 26.39
C HIS A 51 -4.59 1.21 26.43
N GLY A 52 -3.88 0.65 25.47
CA GLY A 52 -2.45 0.88 25.32
C GLY A 52 -2.05 0.97 23.85
N LYS A 53 -0.79 1.33 23.64
CA LYS A 53 -0.20 1.45 22.31
C LYS A 53 1.28 1.10 22.35
N PHE A 54 1.85 0.84 21.18
CA PHE A 54 3.30 0.74 21.01
C PHE A 54 3.81 2.01 20.34
N THR A 55 4.76 2.68 20.98
CA THR A 55 5.30 3.97 20.50
C THR A 55 6.44 3.80 19.48
N LYS A 56 6.99 2.59 19.33
CA LYS A 56 8.05 2.28 18.36
C LYS A 56 7.67 1.06 17.53
N PHE A 57 7.48 1.29 16.23
CA PHE A 57 7.19 0.25 15.26
C PHE A 57 7.61 0.68 13.86
N ASP A 58 7.92 -0.27 12.99
CA ASP A 58 8.25 -0.03 11.59
C ASP A 58 7.60 -1.09 10.72
N GLY A 59 7.52 -0.87 9.42
CA GLY A 59 6.90 -1.81 8.52
C GLY A 59 6.67 -1.30 7.11
N LYS A 60 6.06 -2.16 6.32
CA LYS A 60 5.76 -1.94 4.91
C LYS A 60 4.36 -2.46 4.60
N ILE A 61 3.66 -1.72 3.77
CA ILE A 61 2.38 -2.11 3.16
C ILE A 61 2.66 -2.21 1.67
N ASP A 62 2.42 -3.38 1.09
CA ASP A 62 2.48 -3.59 -0.35
C ASP A 62 1.06 -3.80 -0.86
N VAL A 63 0.58 -2.89 -1.70
CA VAL A 63 -0.77 -2.92 -2.26
C VAL A 63 -0.68 -3.31 -3.73
N ASP A 64 -1.41 -4.36 -4.10
CA ASP A 64 -1.70 -4.73 -5.48
C ASP A 64 -3.17 -4.38 -5.74
N ARG A 65 -3.41 -3.31 -6.52
CA ARG A 65 -4.77 -2.80 -6.79
C ARG A 65 -5.55 -3.69 -7.76
N GLU A 66 -4.87 -4.46 -8.59
CA GLU A 66 -5.50 -5.37 -9.55
C GLU A 66 -5.84 -6.71 -8.88
N HIS A 67 -5.00 -7.14 -7.95
CA HIS A 67 -5.14 -8.39 -7.20
C HIS A 67 -5.01 -8.13 -5.70
N PRO A 68 -6.05 -7.58 -5.04
CA PRO A 68 -6.01 -7.23 -3.62
C PRO A 68 -5.59 -8.38 -2.70
N GLU A 69 -5.85 -9.63 -3.08
CA GLU A 69 -5.45 -10.84 -2.34
C GLU A 69 -3.93 -11.06 -2.30
N LYS A 70 -3.18 -10.44 -3.22
CA LYS A 70 -1.72 -10.45 -3.25
C LYS A 70 -1.10 -9.31 -2.45
N SER A 71 -1.92 -8.39 -1.93
CA SER A 71 -1.46 -7.33 -1.04
C SER A 71 -0.99 -7.88 0.29
N SER A 72 -0.02 -7.23 0.93
CA SER A 72 0.53 -7.69 2.20
C SER A 72 0.92 -6.54 3.12
N VAL A 73 0.95 -6.82 4.42
CA VAL A 73 1.42 -5.89 5.45
C VAL A 73 2.40 -6.63 6.33
N THR A 74 3.58 -6.05 6.52
CA THR A 74 4.57 -6.53 7.49
C THR A 74 4.87 -5.42 8.48
N ALA A 75 4.72 -5.71 9.77
CA ALA A 75 5.03 -4.78 10.85
C ALA A 75 5.99 -5.43 11.86
N LYS A 76 6.94 -4.64 12.36
CA LYS A 76 7.83 -4.99 13.45
C LYS A 76 7.62 -4.01 14.59
N ILE A 77 7.29 -4.54 15.76
CA ILE A 77 6.97 -3.76 16.96
C ILE A 77 8.10 -3.98 17.98
N ASP A 78 8.62 -2.90 18.56
CA ASP A 78 9.45 -3.00 19.76
C ASP A 78 8.53 -3.12 20.98
N VAL A 79 8.47 -4.32 21.56
CA VAL A 79 7.60 -4.63 22.70
C VAL A 79 7.90 -3.74 23.91
N ARG A 80 9.14 -3.28 24.08
CA ARG A 80 9.52 -2.39 25.20
C ARG A 80 8.95 -0.98 25.06
N SER A 81 8.40 -0.63 23.89
CA SER A 81 7.78 0.66 23.62
C SER A 81 6.31 0.74 24.04
N ILE A 82 5.82 -0.28 24.75
CA ILE A 82 4.47 -0.34 25.30
C ILE A 82 4.18 0.87 26.21
N ASP A 83 3.05 1.51 25.96
CA ASP A 83 2.52 2.64 26.73
C ASP A 83 1.04 2.37 27.01
N THR A 84 0.71 2.18 28.28
CA THR A 84 -0.66 1.97 28.77
C THR A 84 -1.28 3.23 29.37
N GLY A 85 -0.54 4.34 29.39
CA GLY A 85 -0.92 5.56 30.12
C GLY A 85 -1.00 5.39 31.64
N ILE A 86 -0.62 4.22 32.17
CA ILE A 86 -0.57 3.94 33.61
C ILE A 86 0.89 4.06 34.04
N VAL A 87 1.14 4.89 35.05
CA VAL A 87 2.45 5.09 35.69
C VAL A 87 2.54 4.38 37.03
#